data_AF-K1RWP2-F1
#
_entry.id   AF-K1RWP2-F1
#
_cell.length_a   1.000
_cell.length_b   1.000
_cell.length_c   1.000
_cell.angle_alpha   90.00
_cell.angle_beta   90.00
_cell.angle_gamma   90.00
#
_symmetry.space_group_name_H-M   'P 1'
#
loop_
_entity.id
_entity.type
_entity.pdbx_description
1 polymer ?
#
loop_
_entity_poly.entity_id
_entity_poly.type
_entity_poly.pdbx_seq_one_letter_code
_entity_poly.pdbx_strand_id
1 'polypeptide(L)' 'VIKVTDERLTELTGGIVQGMSGSPIVQNGRLVGAVTHVFISDPAHGYGIFAQSMYEHLLSLSETEEQAA' A
#
# COMPACT_ATOMS: atom_id res chain seq x y z
N VAL A 1 -7.10 6.85 1.51
CA VAL A 1 -6.44 6.93 2.83
C VAL A 1 -6.86 5.71 3.62
N ILE A 2 -5.92 5.09 4.34
CA ILE A 2 -6.18 3.97 5.25
C ILE A 2 -5.98 4.43 6.70
N LYS A 3 -6.61 3.71 7.63
CA LYS A 3 -6.49 3.92 9.08
C LYS A 3 -6.26 2.57 9.76
N VAL A 4 -5.27 2.51 10.65
CA VAL A 4 -5.08 1.38 11.57
C VAL A 4 -6.10 1.50 12.70
N THR A 5 -6.89 0.44 12.90
CA THR A 5 -7.90 0.39 13.97
C THR A 5 -7.72 -0.78 14.94
N ASP A 6 -6.74 -1.66 14.71
CA ASP A 6 -6.41 -2.72 15.69
C ASP A 6 -5.67 -2.07 16.87
N GLU A 7 -6.30 -2.14 18.05
CA GLU A 7 -5.78 -1.55 19.28
C GLU A 7 -4.46 -2.18 19.71
N ARG A 8 -4.32 -3.50 19.59
CA ARG A 8 -3.08 -4.20 19.97
C ARG A 8 -1.93 -3.77 19.09
N LEU A 9 -2.16 -3.70 17.77
CA LEU A 9 -1.14 -3.21 16.84
C LEU A 9 -0.74 -1.78 17.20
N THR A 10 -1.72 -0.91 17.45
CA THR A 10 -1.50 0.49 17.81
C THR A 10 -0.71 0.64 19.11
N GLU A 11 -1.00 -0.16 20.13
CA GLU A 11 -0.25 -0.18 21.40
C GLU A 11 1.19 -0.65 21.22
N LEU A 12 1.42 -1.63 20.34
CA LEU A 12 2.75 -2.18 20.07
C LEU A 12 3.61 -1.28 19.18
N THR A 13 3.03 -0.61 18.19
CA THR A 13 3.79 0.07 17.12
C THR A 13 3.56 1.58 17.04
N GLY A 14 2.53 2.11 17.71
CA GLY A 14 2.09 3.49 17.57
C GLY A 14 1.38 3.80 16.24
N GLY A 15 1.13 2.80 15.39
CA GLY A 15 0.51 2.95 14.07
C GLY A 15 1.29 2.28 12.94
N ILE A 16 1.27 2.86 11.76
CA ILE A 16 2.01 2.39 10.59
C ILE A 16 3.49 2.72 10.77
N VAL A 17 4.35 1.70 10.70
CA VAL A 17 5.79 1.84 10.87
C VAL A 17 6.56 1.49 9.59
N GLN A 18 7.83 1.83 9.57
CA GLN A 18 8.74 1.44 8.50
C GLN A 18 8.75 -0.10 8.34
N GLY A 19 8.78 -0.56 7.10
CA GLY A 19 8.69 -1.98 6.76
C GLY A 19 7.28 -2.47 6.46
N MET A 20 6.24 -1.69 6.80
CA MET A 20 4.86 -2.02 6.39
C MET A 20 4.57 -1.64 4.93
N SER A 21 5.45 -0.87 4.27
CA SER A 21 5.31 -0.57 2.83
C SER A 21 5.31 -1.87 2.02
N GLY A 22 4.37 -1.99 1.09
CA GLY A 22 4.11 -3.23 0.34
C GLY A 22 3.15 -4.21 1.02
N SER A 23 2.73 -3.97 2.27
CA SER A 23 1.75 -4.84 2.95
C SER A 23 0.43 -4.88 2.16
N PRO A 24 -0.13 -6.07 1.88
CA PRO A 24 -1.34 -6.21 1.07
C PRO A 24 -2.56 -5.68 1.83
N ILE A 25 -3.39 -4.93 1.12
CA ILE A 25 -4.72 -4.52 1.59
C ILE A 25 -5.71 -5.50 0.98
N VAL A 26 -6.39 -6.24 1.85
CA VAL A 26 -7.35 -7.28 1.46
C VAL A 26 -8.76 -6.90 1.90
N GLN A 27 -9.70 -6.96 0.97
CA GLN A 27 -11.13 -6.77 1.24
C GLN A 27 -11.92 -7.89 0.58
N ASN A 28 -12.85 -8.50 1.31
CA ASN A 28 -13.66 -9.63 0.82
C ASN A 28 -12.81 -10.78 0.22
N GLY A 29 -11.66 -11.06 0.81
CA GLY A 29 -10.72 -12.09 0.34
C GLY A 29 -9.99 -11.75 -0.96
N ARG A 30 -10.03 -10.49 -1.42
CA ARG A 30 -9.34 -10.04 -2.65
C ARG A 30 -8.32 -8.96 -2.35
N LEU A 31 -7.20 -8.98 -3.07
CA LEU A 31 -6.20 -7.92 -3.04
C LEU A 31 -6.77 -6.67 -3.73
N VAL A 32 -6.86 -5.57 -2.99
CA VAL A 32 -7.33 -4.29 -3.53
C VAL A 32 -6.23 -3.23 -3.63
N GLY A 33 -5.08 -3.49 -3.01
CA GLY A 33 -3.96 -2.55 -3.02
C GLY A 33 -2.86 -2.94 -2.04
N ALA A 34 -1.93 -2.03 -1.82
CA ALA A 34 -0.86 -2.18 -0.85
C ALA A 34 -0.60 -0.87 -0.09
N VAL A 35 -0.16 -0.98 1.17
CA VAL A 35 0.29 0.17 1.98
C VAL A 35 1.53 0.78 1.33
N THR A 36 1.61 2.10 1.24
CA THR A 36 2.79 2.78 0.66
C THR A 36 3.56 3.57 1.71
N HIS A 37 2.93 4.54 2.36
CA HIS A 37 3.58 5.41 3.35
C HIS A 37 2.60 5.96 4.39
N VAL A 38 3.13 6.37 5.53
CA VAL A 38 2.41 6.87 6.71
C VAL A 38 2.32 8.41 6.69
N PHE A 39 1.34 8.98 7.39
CA PHE A 39 1.29 10.42 7.62
C PHE A 39 2.24 10.80 8.76
N ILE A 40 3.12 11.77 8.54
CA ILE A 40 4.14 12.17 9.53
C ILE A 40 3.50 12.67 10.83
N SER A 41 2.39 13.40 10.74
CA SER A 41 1.69 13.97 11.89
C SER A 41 0.75 12.99 12.61
N ASP A 42 0.40 11.88 11.97
CA ASP A 42 -0.58 10.92 12.50
C ASP A 42 -0.26 9.50 12.00
N PRO A 43 0.54 8.74 12.77
CA PRO A 43 0.97 7.41 12.34
C PRO A 43 -0.16 6.38 12.23
N ALA A 44 -1.36 6.64 12.78
CA ALA A 44 -2.50 5.76 12.58
C ALA A 44 -3.04 5.80 11.14
N HIS A 45 -2.72 6.86 10.39
CA HIS A 45 -3.18 7.05 9.02
C HIS A 45 -2.05 6.93 8.00
N GLY A 46 -2.42 6.46 6.81
CA GLY A 46 -1.48 6.32 5.72
C GLY A 46 -2.13 6.29 4.36
N TYR A 47 -1.29 6.15 3.36
CA TYR A 47 -1.67 5.95 1.98
C TYR A 47 -1.47 4.50 1.58
N GLY A 48 -2.30 4.08 0.62
CA GLY A 48 -2.11 2.86 -0.13
C GLY A 48 -2.26 3.15 -1.60
N ILE A 49 -1.70 2.28 -2.42
CA ILE A 49 -1.89 2.27 -3.87
C ILE A 49 -2.94 1.22 -4.23
N PHE A 50 -3.79 1.50 -5.21
CA PHE A 50 -4.76 0.52 -5.71
C PHE A 50 -4.06 -0.56 -6.54
N ALA A 51 -4.56 -1.79 -6.46
CA ALA A 51 -4.07 -2.89 -7.30
C ALA A 51 -4.21 -2.58 -8.80
N GLN A 52 -5.24 -1.81 -9.18
CA GLN A 52 -5.40 -1.31 -10.55
C GLN A 52 -4.21 -0.44 -10.98
N SER A 53 -3.83 0.56 -10.17
CA SER A 53 -2.69 1.44 -10.51
C SER A 53 -1.38 0.68 -10.59
N MET A 54 -1.18 -0.33 -9.73
CA MET A 54 -0.03 -1.23 -9.83
C MET A 54 -0.02 -2.01 -11.15
N TYR A 55 -1.18 -2.50 -11.58
CA TYR A 55 -1.33 -3.24 -12.84
C TYR A 55 -1.11 -2.35 -14.07
N GLU A 56 -1.68 -1.14 -14.08
CA GLU A 56 -1.47 -0.15 -15.15
C GLU A 56 0.00 0.22 -15.29
N HIS A 57 0.71 0.41 -14.17
CA HIS A 57 2.15 0.65 -14.19
C HIS A 57 2.92 -0.53 -14.81
N LEU A 58 2.57 -1.77 -14.47
CA LEU A 58 3.21 -2.95 -15.05
C LEU A 58 3.05 -2.99 -16.58
N LEU A 59 1.84 -2.74 -17.09
CA LEU A 59 1.59 -2.72 -18.54
C LEU A 59 2.39 -1.64 -19.25
N SER A 60 2.45 -0.43 -18.68
CA SER A 60 3.22 0.67 -19.26
C SER A 60 4.72 0.35 -19.36
N LEU A 61 5.26 -0.43 -18.41
CA LEU A 61 6.64 -0.87 -18.43
C LEU A 61 6.87 -1.91 -19.52
N SER A 62 5.98 -2.90 -19.65
CA SER A 62 6.10 -3.91 -20.71
C SER A 62 6.04 -3.32 -22.12
N GLU A 63 5.18 -2.32 -22.36
CA GLU A 63 5.11 -1.63 -23.66
C GLU A 63 6.40 -0.85 -23.97
N THR A 64 7.04 -0.28 -22.93
CA THR A 64 8.32 0.43 -23.08
C THR A 64 9.46 -0.53 -23.39
N GLU A 65 9.48 -1.71 -22.76
CA GLU A 65 10.48 -2.75 -23.03
C GLU A 65 10.36 -3.33 -24.44
N GLU A 66 9.14 -3.55 -24.93
CA GLU A 66 8.90 -4.02 -26.31
C GLU A 66 9.30 -2.98 -27.38
N GLN A 67 9.15 -1.68 -27.10
CA GLN A 67 9.59 -0.62 -28.02
C GLN A 67 11.10 -0.39 -28.00
N ALA A 68 11.78 -0.78 -26.93
CA ALA A 68 13.22 -0.64 -26.77
C ALA A 68 14.03 -1.85 -27.28
N ALA A 69 13.35 -2.96 -27.59
CA ALA A 69 13.93 -4.21 -28.12
C ALA A 69 13.85 -4.28 -29.66
#